data_AF-A0A9W4DRL8-F1
#
_entry.id   AF-A0A9W4DRL8-F1
#
_cell.length_a   1.000
_cell.length_b   1.000
_cell.length_c   1.000
_cell.angle_alpha   90.00
_cell.angle_beta   90.00
_cell.angle_gamma   90.00
#
_symmetry.space_group_name_H-M   'P 1'
#
loop_
_entity.id
_entity.type
_entity.pdbx_description
1 polymer ?
#
loop_
_entity_poly.entity_id
_entity_poly.type
_entity_poly.pdbx_seq_one_letter_code
_entity_poly.pdbx_strand_id
1 'polypeptide(L)'
;MDTNTASDLVMEALAHAVAGDADEATVALMTLGQQGDGNLMYGVCCALASAGEHGLRTVYGDRAPRRENGDMWVMQELAPSSLSEDPPKAFAMRFVVAYANRDMPACLALYEAAFKASDEEYADSICALLAEVAGVLRLAREQREKRT
;
A
#
# COMPACT_ATOMS: atom_id res chain seq x y z
N MET A 1 -16.88 -4.78 12.33
CA MET A 1 -17.25 -3.94 11.17
C MET A 1 -17.76 -4.83 10.04
N ASP A 2 -18.70 -4.38 9.21
CA ASP A 2 -19.06 -5.11 7.98
C ASP A 2 -18.13 -4.73 6.80
N THR A 3 -18.10 -5.56 5.75
CA THR A 3 -17.17 -5.41 4.62
C THR A 3 -17.39 -4.14 3.80
N ASN A 4 -18.63 -3.65 3.72
CA ASN A 4 -18.95 -2.45 2.95
C ASN A 4 -18.42 -1.20 3.66
N THR A 5 -18.65 -1.10 4.97
CA THR A 5 -18.10 -0.02 5.80
C THR A 5 -16.58 0.01 5.74
N ALA A 6 -15.93 -1.16 5.80
CA ALA A 6 -14.48 -1.24 5.67
C ALA A 6 -13.99 -0.78 4.30
N SER A 7 -14.69 -1.14 3.23
CA SER A 7 -14.34 -0.72 1.87
C SER A 7 -14.47 0.79 1.69
N ASP A 8 -15.53 1.39 2.23
CA ASP A 8 -15.75 2.84 2.16
C ASP A 8 -14.64 3.60 2.90
N LEU A 9 -14.28 3.16 4.10
CA LEU A 9 -13.19 3.75 4.88
C LEU A 9 -11.82 3.60 4.20
N VAL A 10 -11.56 2.48 3.53
CA VAL A 10 -10.32 2.31 2.74
C VAL A 10 -10.27 3.31 1.59
N MET A 11 -11.39 3.48 0.89
CA MET A 11 -11.47 4.44 -0.22
C MET A 11 -11.35 5.89 0.26
N GLU A 12 -11.95 6.21 1.41
CA GLU A 12 -11.84 7.52 2.07
C GLU A 12 -10.39 7.81 2.49
N ALA A 13 -9.74 6.86 3.16
CA ALA A 13 -8.33 6.98 3.54
C ALA A 13 -7.43 7.23 2.32
N LEU A 14 -7.64 6.49 1.22
CA LEU A 14 -6.92 6.69 -0.03
C LEU A 14 -7.20 8.05 -0.66
N ALA A 15 -8.45 8.50 -0.70
CA ALA A 15 -8.83 9.78 -1.29
C ALA A 15 -8.16 10.95 -0.56
N HIS A 16 -8.23 10.96 0.78
CA HIS A 16 -7.58 11.98 1.61
C HIS A 16 -6.06 11.92 1.49
N ALA A 17 -5.46 10.74 1.55
CA ALA A 17 -4.01 10.59 1.38
C ALA A 17 -3.53 11.09 0.01
N VAL A 18 -4.29 10.85 -1.06
CA VAL A 18 -3.98 11.35 -2.41
C VAL A 18 -4.16 12.86 -2.50
N ALA A 19 -5.16 13.44 -1.82
CA ALA A 19 -5.40 14.88 -1.76
C ALA A 19 -4.35 15.65 -0.92
N GLY A 20 -3.61 14.94 -0.06
CA GLY A 20 -2.65 15.54 0.88
C GLY A 20 -3.25 15.84 2.26
N ASP A 21 -4.48 15.41 2.51
CA ASP A 21 -5.20 15.58 3.76
C ASP A 21 -4.80 14.47 4.74
N ALA A 22 -3.55 14.52 5.23
CA ALA A 22 -2.97 13.46 6.05
C ALA A 22 -3.80 13.15 7.32
N ASP A 23 -4.31 14.18 7.99
CA ASP A 23 -5.10 14.04 9.22
C ASP A 23 -6.38 13.21 8.99
N GLU A 24 -7.13 13.53 7.93
CA GLU A 24 -8.36 12.80 7.60
C GLU A 24 -8.07 11.37 7.12
N ALA A 25 -6.97 11.18 6.38
CA ALA A 25 -6.53 9.85 5.99
C ALA A 25 -6.22 8.98 7.22
N THR A 26 -5.57 9.56 8.23
CA THR A 26 -5.29 8.91 9.51
C THR A 26 -6.56 8.61 10.29
N VAL A 27 -7.54 9.51 10.34
CA VAL A 27 -8.84 9.27 11.03
C VAL A 27 -9.57 8.07 10.43
N ALA A 28 -9.65 7.96 9.11
CA ALA A 28 -10.27 6.83 8.44
C ALA A 28 -9.53 5.51 8.76
N LEU A 29 -8.19 5.53 8.73
CA LEU A 29 -7.36 4.38 9.04
C LEU A 29 -7.44 3.94 10.52
N MET A 30 -7.49 4.90 11.45
CA MET A 30 -7.69 4.63 12.87
C MET A 30 -9.07 4.00 13.12
N THR A 31 -10.10 4.46 12.41
CA THR A 31 -11.45 3.88 12.50
C THR A 31 -11.46 2.42 12.07
N LEU A 32 -10.74 2.08 10.99
CA LEU A 32 -10.51 0.70 10.56
C LEU A 32 -9.80 -0.13 11.64
N GLY A 33 -8.72 0.40 12.22
CA GLY A 33 -7.94 -0.29 13.25
C GLY A 33 -8.71 -0.52 14.56
N GLN A 34 -9.54 0.44 14.99
CA GLN A 34 -10.30 0.35 16.24
C GLN A 34 -11.49 -0.61 16.18
N GLN A 35 -12.08 -0.79 15.00
CA GLN A 35 -13.31 -1.56 14.80
C GLN A 35 -13.08 -2.88 14.03
N GLY A 36 -11.85 -3.08 13.57
CA GLY A 36 -11.40 -4.27 12.83
C GLY A 36 -10.65 -5.26 13.69
N ASP A 37 -10.58 -6.50 13.21
CA ASP A 37 -9.64 -7.50 13.72
C ASP A 37 -8.43 -7.61 12.79
N GLY A 38 -7.46 -8.45 13.17
CA GLY A 38 -6.26 -8.67 12.37
C GLY A 38 -6.54 -9.20 10.95
N ASN A 39 -7.64 -9.91 10.72
CA ASN A 39 -7.99 -10.39 9.38
C ASN A 39 -8.55 -9.25 8.52
N LEU A 40 -9.38 -8.38 9.10
CA LEU A 40 -9.88 -7.19 8.43
C LEU A 40 -8.72 -6.28 8.02
N MET A 41 -7.78 -6.02 8.93
CA MET A 41 -6.63 -5.16 8.65
C MET A 41 -5.66 -5.74 7.62
N TYR A 42 -5.51 -7.07 7.56
CA TYR A 42 -4.82 -7.71 6.44
C TYR A 42 -5.54 -7.46 5.11
N GLY A 43 -6.87 -7.56 5.10
CA GLY A 43 -7.71 -7.21 3.95
C GLY A 43 -7.56 -5.75 3.52
N VAL A 44 -7.50 -4.82 4.47
CA VAL A 44 -7.19 -3.40 4.23
C VAL A 44 -5.84 -3.24 3.54
N CYS A 45 -4.78 -3.89 4.04
CA CYS A 45 -3.46 -3.85 3.41
C CYS A 45 -3.50 -4.35 1.95
N CYS A 46 -4.22 -5.44 1.71
CA CYS A 46 -4.41 -5.99 0.36
C CYS A 46 -5.17 -5.03 -0.56
N ALA A 47 -6.21 -4.35 -0.05
CA ALA A 47 -6.96 -3.36 -0.82
C ALA A 47 -6.10 -2.14 -1.19
N LEU A 48 -5.30 -1.62 -0.25
CA LEU A 48 -4.32 -0.57 -0.51
C LEU A 48 -3.30 -1.01 -1.56
N ALA A 49 -2.71 -2.20 -1.39
CA ALA A 49 -1.71 -2.73 -2.31
C ALA A 49 -2.28 -2.97 -3.74
N SER A 50 -3.55 -3.35 -3.85
CA SER A 50 -4.27 -3.47 -5.12
C SER A 50 -4.38 -2.12 -5.83
N ALA A 51 -4.76 -1.06 -5.10
CA ALA A 51 -4.75 0.30 -5.64
C ALA A 51 -3.34 0.73 -6.07
N GLY A 52 -2.32 0.37 -5.28
CA GLY A 52 -0.91 0.55 -5.62
C GLY A 52 -0.51 -0.15 -6.92
N GLU A 53 -0.84 -1.43 -7.09
CA GLU A 53 -0.57 -2.18 -8.35
C GLU A 53 -1.23 -1.48 -9.55
N HIS A 54 -2.48 -1.06 -9.41
CA HIS A 54 -3.18 -0.34 -10.47
C HIS A 54 -2.50 0.98 -10.83
N GLY A 55 -2.05 1.74 -9.82
CA GLY A 55 -1.29 2.97 -10.01
C GLY A 55 0.04 2.71 -10.73
N LEU A 56 0.81 1.71 -10.30
CA LEU A 56 2.07 1.31 -10.95
C LEU A 56 1.84 0.94 -12.43
N ARG A 57 0.85 0.11 -12.73
CA ARG A 57 0.50 -0.22 -14.13
C ARG A 57 0.18 1.01 -14.96
N THR A 58 -0.52 1.99 -14.38
CA THR A 58 -0.82 3.26 -15.05
C THR A 58 0.46 4.05 -15.36
N VAL A 59 1.36 4.18 -14.37
CA VAL A 59 2.64 4.90 -14.50
C VAL A 59 3.53 4.28 -15.57
N TYR A 60 3.71 2.96 -15.53
CA TYR A 60 4.62 2.26 -16.45
C TYR A 60 4.00 1.98 -17.83
N GLY A 61 2.66 1.93 -17.93
CA GLY A 61 1.95 1.68 -19.20
C GLY A 61 2.41 0.37 -19.82
N ASP A 62 2.81 0.42 -21.09
CA ASP A 62 3.29 -0.75 -21.84
C ASP A 62 4.57 -1.38 -21.27
N ARG A 63 5.32 -0.64 -20.43
CA ARG A 63 6.52 -1.13 -19.72
C ARG A 63 6.19 -1.84 -18.41
N ALA A 64 4.93 -1.86 -17.98
CA ALA A 64 4.55 -2.59 -16.77
C ALA A 64 4.79 -4.09 -16.97
N PRO A 65 5.37 -4.81 -15.99
CA PRO A 65 5.54 -6.26 -16.02
C PRO A 65 4.27 -7.00 -16.47
N ARG A 66 4.44 -7.85 -17.48
CA ARG A 66 3.39 -8.73 -18.01
C ARG A 66 3.55 -10.11 -17.40
N ARG A 67 2.61 -10.46 -16.52
CA ARG A 67 2.66 -11.73 -15.77
C ARG A 67 2.63 -12.94 -16.70
N GLU A 68 1.94 -12.84 -17.84
CA GLU A 68 1.90 -13.88 -18.88
C GLU A 68 3.27 -14.21 -19.48
N ASN A 69 4.24 -13.29 -19.38
CA ASN A 69 5.60 -13.48 -19.87
C ASN A 69 6.57 -13.91 -18.76
N GLY A 70 6.11 -14.04 -17.51
CA GLY A 70 6.97 -14.29 -16.35
C GLY A 70 7.69 -13.05 -15.83
N ASP A 71 7.32 -11.85 -16.27
CA ASP A 71 7.91 -10.61 -15.76
C ASP A 71 7.46 -10.35 -14.31
N MET A 72 8.36 -9.77 -13.50
CA MET A 72 8.10 -9.45 -12.11
C MET A 72 8.40 -7.98 -11.81
N TRP A 73 7.66 -7.41 -10.86
CA TRP A 73 8.03 -6.15 -10.23
C TRP A 73 9.24 -6.36 -9.33
N VAL A 74 10.20 -5.46 -9.44
CA VAL A 74 11.39 -5.45 -8.60
C VAL A 74 11.53 -4.08 -7.92
N MET A 75 12.04 -4.11 -6.70
CA MET A 75 12.35 -2.90 -5.95
C MET A 75 13.82 -2.56 -6.16
N GLN A 76 14.10 -1.31 -6.49
CA GLN A 76 15.46 -0.81 -6.56
C GLN A 76 15.66 0.21 -5.43
N GLU A 77 16.69 -0.03 -4.63
CA GLU A 77 17.15 0.93 -3.65
C GLU A 77 18.05 1.97 -4.34
N LEU A 78 17.69 3.26 -4.27
CA LEU A 78 18.45 4.33 -4.93
C LEU A 78 19.64 4.82 -4.11
N ALA A 79 19.57 4.67 -2.77
CA ALA A 79 20.64 4.99 -1.84
C ALA A 79 20.86 3.78 -0.92
N PRO A 80 22.12 3.36 -0.66
CA PRO A 80 22.37 2.22 0.22
C PRO A 80 21.69 2.39 1.57
N SER A 81 21.09 1.33 2.10
CA SER A 81 20.53 1.24 3.45
C SER A 81 19.30 2.11 3.75
N SER A 82 18.79 2.89 2.80
CA SER A 82 17.56 3.67 2.93
C SER A 82 16.34 2.86 3.41
N LEU A 83 16.23 1.58 3.06
CA LEU A 83 15.15 0.70 3.51
C LEU A 83 15.46 0.04 4.86
N SER A 84 16.74 -0.20 5.16
CA SER A 84 17.11 -0.75 6.49
C SER A 84 17.00 0.31 7.59
N GLU A 85 17.13 1.58 7.24
CA GLU A 85 17.01 2.72 8.15
C GLU A 85 15.55 3.14 8.40
N ASP A 86 14.61 2.65 7.56
CA ASP A 86 13.18 2.95 7.66
C ASP A 86 12.34 1.64 7.51
N PRO A 87 12.19 0.87 8.60
CA PRO A 87 11.45 -0.39 8.59
C PRO A 87 9.99 -0.27 8.12
N PRO A 88 9.19 0.74 8.55
CA PRO A 88 7.83 0.96 8.04
C PRO A 88 7.78 1.12 6.51
N LYS A 89 8.68 1.93 5.95
CA LYS A 89 8.79 2.08 4.49
C LYS A 89 9.19 0.79 3.81
N ALA A 90 10.14 0.05 4.38
CA ALA A 90 10.54 -1.24 3.85
C ALA A 90 9.39 -2.26 3.85
N PHE A 91 8.56 -2.28 4.90
CA PHE A 91 7.32 -3.05 4.93
C PHE A 91 6.41 -2.64 3.78
N ALA A 92 6.08 -1.34 3.67
CA ALA A 92 5.15 -0.81 2.68
C ALA A 92 5.55 -1.19 1.24
N MET A 93 6.80 -0.92 0.87
CA MET A 93 7.30 -1.21 -0.47
C MET A 93 7.33 -2.73 -0.74
N ARG A 94 7.75 -3.55 0.23
CA ARG A 94 7.80 -5.01 0.07
C ARG A 94 6.41 -5.59 -0.07
N PHE A 95 5.44 -5.07 0.67
CA PHE A 95 4.06 -5.51 0.62
C PHE A 95 3.43 -5.21 -0.74
N VAL A 96 3.59 -3.99 -1.27
CA VAL A 96 3.09 -3.63 -2.61
C VAL A 96 3.72 -4.49 -3.69
N VAL A 97 5.04 -4.73 -3.64
CA VAL A 97 5.74 -5.56 -4.64
C VAL A 97 5.31 -7.03 -4.54
N ALA A 98 5.20 -7.59 -3.34
CA ALA A 98 4.71 -8.95 -3.14
C ALA A 98 3.28 -9.10 -3.70
N TYR A 99 2.40 -8.15 -3.40
CA TYR A 99 1.03 -8.15 -3.92
C TYR A 99 1.01 -8.05 -5.45
N ALA A 100 1.79 -7.12 -6.02
CA ALA A 100 1.90 -6.93 -7.46
C ALA A 100 2.50 -8.17 -8.17
N ASN A 101 3.27 -9.00 -7.47
CA ASN A 101 3.78 -10.29 -7.96
C ASN A 101 2.86 -11.48 -7.63
N ARG A 102 1.70 -11.27 -6.99
CA ARG A 102 0.77 -12.31 -6.49
C ARG A 102 1.40 -13.27 -5.47
N ASP A 103 2.44 -12.82 -4.77
CA ASP A 103 3.06 -13.57 -3.68
C ASP A 103 2.26 -13.34 -2.39
N MET A 104 1.09 -13.96 -2.31
CA MET A 104 0.21 -13.87 -1.14
C MET A 104 0.83 -14.46 0.13
N PRO A 105 1.62 -15.57 0.09
CA PRO A 105 2.38 -16.02 1.25
C PRO A 105 3.33 -14.95 1.79
N ALA A 106 4.05 -14.22 0.92
CA ALA A 106 4.89 -13.11 1.36
C ALA A 106 4.08 -11.94 1.92
N CYS A 107 2.93 -11.59 1.31
CA CYS A 107 2.03 -10.57 1.87
C CYS A 107 1.61 -10.92 3.30
N LEU A 108 1.16 -12.16 3.51
CA LEU A 108 0.73 -12.63 4.83
C LEU A 108 1.91 -12.61 5.83
N ALA A 109 3.09 -13.10 5.43
CA ALA A 109 4.26 -13.12 6.30
C ALA A 109 4.72 -11.70 6.70
N LEU A 110 4.70 -10.74 5.76
CA LEU A 110 5.01 -9.33 6.04
C LEU A 110 4.00 -8.74 7.01
N TYR A 111 2.70 -8.97 6.77
CA TYR A 111 1.65 -8.49 7.66
C TYR A 111 1.77 -9.08 9.06
N GLU A 112 1.95 -10.39 9.18
CA GLU A 112 2.11 -11.04 10.47
C GLU A 112 3.33 -10.54 11.23
N ALA A 113 4.43 -10.23 10.54
CA ALA A 113 5.62 -9.67 11.15
C ALA A 113 5.33 -8.28 11.73
N ALA A 114 4.64 -7.41 10.98
CA ALA A 114 4.22 -6.10 11.47
C ALA A 114 3.20 -6.21 12.62
N PHE A 115 2.23 -7.13 12.52
CA PHE A 115 1.20 -7.34 13.53
C PHE A 115 1.76 -7.90 14.86
N LYS A 116 2.90 -8.58 14.83
CA LYS A 116 3.61 -9.10 16.02
C LYS A 116 4.62 -8.09 16.59
N ALA A 117 4.83 -6.95 15.93
CA ALA A 117 5.71 -5.88 16.40
C ALA A 117 5.02 -5.07 17.52
N SER A 118 5.62 -3.96 17.96
CA SER A 118 4.93 -3.02 18.84
C SER A 118 3.74 -2.36 18.14
N ASP A 119 2.75 -1.89 18.91
CA ASP A 119 1.57 -1.20 18.36
C ASP A 119 1.96 0.04 17.52
N GLU A 120 3.03 0.73 17.93
CA GLU A 120 3.60 1.89 17.22
C GLU A 120 4.20 1.47 15.87
N GLU A 121 5.08 0.46 15.85
CA GLU A 121 5.67 -0.06 14.61
C GLU A 121 4.62 -0.63 13.65
N TYR A 122 3.59 -1.27 14.19
CA TYR A 122 2.45 -1.75 13.41
C TYR A 122 1.71 -0.59 12.75
N ALA A 123 1.32 0.43 13.53
CA ALA A 123 0.63 1.61 13.02
C ALA A 123 1.47 2.35 11.97
N ASP A 124 2.76 2.57 12.23
CA ASP A 124 3.70 3.20 11.30
C ASP A 124 3.79 2.43 9.99
N SER A 125 3.82 1.09 10.05
CA SER A 125 3.86 0.22 8.86
C SER A 125 2.62 0.38 7.98
N ILE A 126 1.42 0.45 8.58
CA ILE A 126 0.17 0.62 7.83
C ILE A 126 0.07 2.05 7.27
N CYS A 127 0.49 3.06 8.03
CA CYS A 127 0.57 4.45 7.57
C CYS A 127 1.55 4.61 6.41
N ALA A 128 2.72 3.97 6.48
CA ALA A 128 3.70 3.96 5.40
C ALA A 128 3.13 3.29 4.13
N LEU A 129 2.37 2.20 4.28
CA LEU A 129 1.70 1.55 3.14
C LEU A 129 0.71 2.49 2.46
N LEU A 130 -0.14 3.18 3.23
CA LEU A 130 -1.07 4.17 2.70
C LEU A 130 -0.32 5.31 1.99
N ALA A 131 0.74 5.85 2.60
CA ALA A 131 1.53 6.94 2.05
C ALA A 131 2.22 6.57 0.72
N GLU A 132 2.83 5.39 0.65
CA GLU A 132 3.47 4.87 -0.57
C GLU A 132 2.43 4.67 -1.69
N VAL A 133 1.28 4.06 -1.40
CA VAL A 133 0.20 3.88 -2.38
C VAL A 133 -0.33 5.22 -2.86
N ALA A 134 -0.56 6.19 -1.96
CA ALA A 134 -1.00 7.53 -2.32
C ALA A 134 0.03 8.25 -3.21
N GLY A 135 1.32 8.10 -2.93
CA GLY A 135 2.41 8.61 -3.77
C GLY A 135 2.36 8.05 -5.19
N VAL A 136 2.19 6.74 -5.33
CA VAL A 136 2.03 6.07 -6.63
C VAL A 136 0.78 6.57 -7.37
N LEU A 137 -0.35 6.72 -6.68
CA LEU A 137 -1.60 7.19 -7.28
C LEU A 137 -1.53 8.66 -7.75
N ARG A 138 -0.86 9.53 -7.00
CA ARG A 138 -0.57 10.91 -7.43
C ARG A 138 0.26 10.90 -8.72
N LEU A 139 1.34 10.12 -8.75
CA LEU A 139 2.18 9.98 -9.93
C LEU A 139 1.39 9.43 -11.13
N ALA A 140 0.50 8.46 -10.91
CA ALA A 140 -0.38 7.91 -11.93
C ALA A 140 -1.34 8.97 -12.50
N ARG A 141 -1.88 9.86 -11.65
CA ARG A 141 -2.74 10.98 -12.07
C ARG A 141 -1.99 11.94 -13.00
N GLU A 142 -0.79 12.37 -12.59
CA GLU A 142 0.08 13.23 -13.40
C GLU A 142 0.41 12.61 -14.77
N GLN A 143 0.62 11.29 -14.83
CA GLN A 143 0.88 10.59 -16.08
C GLN A 143 -0.34 10.54 -17.02
N ARG A 144 -1.57 10.48 -16.47
CA ARG A 144 -2.80 10.53 -17.29
C ARG A 144 -3.04 11.93 -17.85
N GLU A 145 -2.80 12.96 -17.05
CA GLU A 145 -2.91 14.37 -17.47
C GLU A 145 -1.96 14.69 -18.62
N LYS A 146 -0.73 14.13 -18.61
CA LYS A 146 0.25 14.30 -19.71
C LYS A 146 -0.11 13.60 -21.02
N ARG A 147 -1.04 12.63 -21.00
CA ARG A 147 -1.45 11.85 -22.19
C ARG A 147 -2.73 12.38 -22.83
N THR A 148 -3.38 13.36 -22.22
CA THR A 148 -4.62 14.00 -22.67
C THR A 148 -4.29 15.30 -23.38
#